data_AF-A0A6I5KQR6-F1
#
_entry.id   AF-A0A6I5KQR6-F1
#
_cell.length_a   1.000
_cell.length_b   1.000
_cell.length_c   1.000
_cell.angle_alpha   90.00
_cell.angle_beta   90.00
_cell.angle_gamma   90.00
#
_symmetry.space_group_name_H-M   'P 1'
#
loop_
_entity.id
_entity.type
_entity.pdbx_description
1 polymer ?
#
loop_
_entity_poly.entity_id
_entity_poly.type
_entity_poly.pdbx_seq_one_letter_code
_entity_poly.pdbx_strand_id
1 'polypeptide(L)'
;MDNFERHIRHNAGQFDGHKADKDKMWAKISEGLRQEKPKVIPLWKRPLFRVAASVLLLLGIASFFGLAVFNNSADKTQYASKELMEIDMYYKDLVSYQVQLVKNNQALSEENKAEFLSFMDELDTEYEVLKKEMQKNLDNEQVLEAIVGNYKKRIELIENLLHQLNESKKPNGDDYGYTL
;
A
#
# COMPACT_ATOMS: atom_id res chain seq x y z
N MET A 1 -40.31 26.98 97.73
CA MET A 1 -40.59 26.04 96.62
C MET A 1 -41.85 26.51 95.90
N ASP A 2 -41.76 26.68 94.59
CA ASP A 2 -42.85 27.16 93.72
C ASP A 2 -43.96 26.09 93.61
N ASN A 3 -45.20 26.53 93.36
CA ASN A 3 -46.37 25.65 93.27
C ASN A 3 -46.25 24.65 92.11
N PHE A 4 -45.59 25.05 91.02
CA PHE A 4 -45.35 24.21 89.86
C PHE A 4 -44.46 23.00 90.18
N GLU A 5 -43.37 23.24 90.94
CA GLU A 5 -42.44 22.18 91.34
C GLU A 5 -43.14 21.13 92.22
N ARG A 6 -44.02 21.58 93.12
CA ARG A 6 -44.83 20.68 93.96
C ARG A 6 -45.76 19.81 93.11
N HIS A 7 -46.37 20.40 92.09
CA HIS A 7 -47.30 19.69 91.20
C HIS A 7 -46.60 18.64 90.34
N ILE A 8 -45.43 18.97 89.76
CA ILE A 8 -44.64 18.02 88.97
C ILE A 8 -44.14 16.87 89.85
N ARG A 9 -43.62 17.17 91.06
CA ARG A 9 -43.14 16.12 91.98
C ARG A 9 -44.25 15.20 92.47
N HIS A 10 -45.44 15.74 92.78
CA HIS A 10 -46.59 14.94 93.22
C HIS A 10 -47.12 14.01 92.12
N ASN A 11 -47.05 14.45 90.87
CA ASN A 11 -47.52 13.67 89.72
C ASN A 11 -46.39 12.92 88.97
N ALA A 12 -45.14 12.97 89.46
CA ALA A 12 -43.98 12.36 88.81
C ALA A 12 -44.22 10.88 88.47
N GLY A 13 -44.84 10.13 89.38
CA GLY A 13 -45.18 8.72 89.18
C GLY A 13 -46.21 8.46 88.07
N GLN A 14 -46.99 9.45 87.64
CA GLN A 14 -47.91 9.33 86.50
C GLN A 14 -47.18 9.39 85.15
N PHE A 15 -45.95 9.91 85.10
CA PHE A 15 -45.16 10.01 83.87
C PHE A 15 -44.40 8.72 83.53
N ASP A 16 -44.24 7.80 84.48
CA ASP A 16 -43.52 6.53 84.28
C ASP A 16 -44.41 5.39 83.75
N GLY A 17 -45.71 5.64 83.53
CA GLY A 17 -46.68 4.60 83.16
C GLY A 17 -46.47 4.01 81.76
N HIS A 18 -45.79 4.72 80.86
CA HIS A 18 -45.58 4.28 79.48
C HIS A 18 -44.13 4.51 79.06
N LYS A 19 -43.33 3.44 79.02
CA LYS A 19 -42.00 3.48 78.40
C LYS A 19 -42.16 3.35 76.89
N ALA A 20 -41.54 4.26 76.14
CA ALA A 20 -41.53 4.17 74.69
C ALA A 20 -40.86 2.86 74.24
N ASP A 21 -41.55 2.10 73.39
CA ASP A 21 -41.03 0.86 72.79
C ASP A 21 -39.96 1.23 71.75
N LYS A 22 -38.70 1.25 72.22
CA LYS A 22 -37.55 1.63 71.41
C LYS A 22 -37.39 0.69 70.21
N ASP A 23 -37.69 -0.59 70.37
CA ASP A 23 -37.51 -1.59 69.33
C ASP A 23 -38.50 -1.37 68.18
N LYS A 24 -39.75 -1.07 68.51
CA LYS A 24 -40.78 -0.71 67.51
C LYS A 24 -40.47 0.59 66.78
N MET A 25 -39.93 1.59 67.49
CA MET A 25 -39.51 2.85 66.87
C MET A 25 -38.31 2.65 65.96
N TRP A 26 -37.29 1.91 66.42
CA TRP A 26 -36.11 1.58 65.62
C TRP A 26 -36.44 0.73 64.39
N ALA A 27 -37.39 -0.20 64.50
CA ALA A 27 -37.88 -0.97 63.36
C ALA A 27 -38.42 -0.05 62.26
N LYS A 28 -39.29 0.92 62.59
CA LYS A 28 -39.83 1.89 61.62
C LYS A 28 -38.77 2.81 61.02
N ILE A 29 -37.80 3.24 61.82
CA ILE A 29 -36.67 4.07 61.35
C ILE A 29 -35.81 3.25 60.37
N SER A 30 -35.50 1.99 60.71
CA SER A 30 -34.69 1.11 59.88
C SER A 30 -35.36 0.77 58.54
N GLU A 31 -36.68 0.71 58.51
CA GLU A 31 -37.49 0.50 57.31
C GLU A 31 -37.38 1.69 56.35
N GLY A 32 -37.47 2.92 56.86
CA GLY A 32 -37.28 4.14 56.07
C GLY A 32 -35.84 4.40 55.59
N LEU A 33 -34.85 3.76 56.22
CA LEU A 33 -33.42 3.86 55.86
C LEU A 33 -32.97 2.80 54.85
N ARG A 34 -33.82 1.81 54.54
CA ARG A 34 -33.58 0.90 53.41
C ARG A 34 -33.80 1.66 52.11
N GLN A 35 -32.85 2.48 51.72
CA GLN A 35 -32.76 2.98 50.35
C GLN A 35 -32.52 1.78 49.43
N GLU A 36 -33.48 1.52 48.53
CA GLU A 36 -33.24 0.60 47.42
C GLU A 36 -32.06 1.14 46.61
N LYS A 37 -30.93 0.42 46.63
CA LYS A 37 -29.73 0.82 45.87
C LYS A 37 -30.13 1.02 44.41
N PRO A 38 -29.83 2.17 43.79
CA PRO A 38 -30.17 2.40 42.40
C PRO A 38 -29.54 1.31 41.54
N LYS A 39 -30.36 0.59 40.75
CA LYS A 39 -29.90 -0.43 39.81
C LYS A 39 -29.13 0.25 38.68
N VAL A 40 -27.83 0.46 38.86
CA VAL A 40 -26.94 0.89 37.78
C VAL A 40 -26.65 -0.31 36.87
N ILE A 41 -27.11 -0.25 35.63
CA ILE A 41 -26.79 -1.27 34.62
C ILE A 41 -25.48 -0.82 33.95
N PRO A 42 -24.35 -1.51 34.17
CA PRO A 42 -23.09 -1.12 33.56
C PRO A 42 -23.19 -1.24 32.04
N LEU A 43 -22.91 -0.14 31.34
CA LEU A 43 -23.06 0.00 29.87
C LEU A 43 -22.27 -1.08 29.10
N TRP A 44 -21.17 -1.57 29.68
CA TRP A 44 -20.28 -2.56 29.11
C TRP A 44 -20.86 -3.98 29.13
N LYS A 45 -21.89 -4.24 29.96
CA LYS A 45 -22.65 -5.50 29.97
C LYS A 45 -23.76 -5.53 28.92
N ARG A 46 -23.99 -4.44 28.18
CA ARG A 46 -24.99 -4.40 27.10
C ARG A 46 -24.45 -5.12 25.86
N PRO A 47 -25.24 -6.00 25.21
CA PRO A 47 -24.81 -6.75 24.04
C PRO A 47 -24.42 -5.83 22.87
N LEU A 48 -25.09 -4.68 22.71
CA LEU A 48 -24.77 -3.65 21.73
C LEU A 48 -23.32 -3.14 21.82
N PHE A 49 -22.76 -3.02 23.03
CA PHE A 49 -21.39 -2.54 23.23
C PHE A 49 -20.36 -3.58 22.77
N ARG A 50 -20.67 -4.88 22.95
CA ARG A 50 -19.83 -5.98 22.45
C ARG A 50 -19.86 -6.06 20.92
N VAL A 51 -21.03 -5.85 20.32
CA VAL A 51 -21.17 -5.80 18.86
C VAL A 51 -20.38 -4.62 18.28
N ALA A 52 -20.53 -3.41 18.85
CA ALA A 52 -19.77 -2.24 18.42
C ALA A 52 -18.25 -2.47 18.52
N ALA A 53 -17.77 -3.05 19.63
CA ALA A 53 -16.36 -3.39 19.79
C ALA A 53 -15.86 -4.40 18.74
N SER A 54 -16.66 -5.43 18.41
CA SER A 54 -16.30 -6.39 17.36
C SER A 54 -16.24 -5.77 15.97
N VAL A 55 -17.16 -4.86 15.64
CA VAL A 55 -17.16 -4.14 14.35
C VAL A 55 -15.94 -3.23 14.24
N LEU A 56 -15.62 -2.47 15.29
CA LEU A 56 -14.42 -1.63 15.33
C LEU A 56 -13.14 -2.45 15.22
N LEU A 57 -13.08 -3.60 15.88
CA LEU A 57 -11.94 -4.50 15.81
C LEU A 57 -11.77 -5.09 14.41
N LEU A 58 -12.86 -5.52 13.76
CA LEU A 58 -12.82 -5.99 12.37
C LEU A 58 -12.41 -4.90 11.39
N LEU A 59 -12.95 -3.68 11.54
CA LEU A 59 -12.56 -2.53 10.71
C LEU A 59 -11.11 -2.12 10.94
N GLY A 60 -10.63 -2.19 12.19
CA GLY A 60 -9.23 -1.91 12.53
C GLY A 60 -8.28 -2.92 11.91
N ILE A 61 -8.59 -4.22 12.01
CA ILE A 61 -7.82 -5.30 11.37
C ILE A 61 -7.86 -5.12 9.84
N ALA A 62 -9.04 -4.94 9.26
CA ALA A 62 -9.19 -4.76 7.81
C ALA A 62 -8.43 -3.53 7.29
N SER A 63 -8.46 -2.42 8.02
CA SER A 63 -7.72 -1.20 7.65
C SER A 63 -6.22 -1.39 7.80
N PHE A 64 -5.75 -2.04 8.87
CA PHE A 64 -4.33 -2.28 9.12
C PHE A 64 -3.72 -3.20 8.05
N PHE A 65 -4.37 -4.32 7.75
CA PHE A 65 -3.92 -5.23 6.70
C PHE A 65 -4.14 -4.65 5.30
N GLY A 66 -5.24 -3.93 5.07
CA GLY A 66 -5.52 -3.26 3.80
C GLY A 66 -4.47 -2.20 3.45
N LEU A 67 -4.11 -1.32 4.40
CA LEU A 67 -3.07 -0.30 4.20
C LEU A 67 -1.68 -0.91 4.02
N ALA A 68 -1.34 -1.98 4.77
CA ALA A 68 -0.06 -2.65 4.63
C ALA A 68 0.13 -3.30 3.25
N VAL A 69 -0.93 -3.87 2.69
CA VAL A 69 -0.90 -4.46 1.34
C VAL A 69 -0.82 -3.38 0.26
N PHE A 70 -1.60 -2.30 0.38
CA PHE A 70 -1.61 -1.22 -0.62
C PHE A 70 -0.30 -0.43 -0.67
N ASN A 71 0.32 -0.15 0.48
CA ASN A 71 1.58 0.60 0.53
C ASN A 71 2.75 -0.16 -0.12
N ASN A 72 2.84 -1.48 0.07
CA ASN A 72 3.92 -2.28 -0.50
C ASN A 72 3.90 -2.36 -2.03
N SER A 73 2.71 -2.28 -2.63
CA SER A 73 2.57 -2.26 -4.10
C SER A 73 2.94 -0.89 -4.69
N ALA A 74 2.57 0.20 -4.01
CA ALA A 74 2.84 1.56 -4.48
C ALA A 74 4.34 1.85 -4.61
N ASP A 75 5.15 1.47 -3.61
CA ASP A 75 6.60 1.70 -3.62
C ASP A 75 7.29 0.91 -4.76
N LYS A 76 6.87 -0.33 -5.02
CA LYS A 76 7.43 -1.16 -6.09
C LYS A 76 7.09 -0.63 -7.49
N THR A 77 5.84 -0.19 -7.70
CA THR A 77 5.43 0.41 -8.96
C THR A 77 6.15 1.73 -9.22
N GLN A 78 6.36 2.54 -8.18
CA GLN A 78 7.11 3.79 -8.28
C GLN A 78 8.59 3.55 -8.63
N TYR A 79 9.23 2.57 -7.97
CA TYR A 79 10.61 2.18 -8.29
C TYR A 79 10.74 1.72 -9.74
N ALA A 80 9.91 0.78 -10.18
CA ALA A 80 9.95 0.27 -11.55
C ALA A 80 9.73 1.37 -12.60
N SER A 81 8.83 2.32 -12.33
CA SER A 81 8.59 3.47 -13.21
C SER A 81 9.83 4.38 -13.33
N LYS A 82 10.56 4.58 -12.22
CA LYS A 82 11.81 5.36 -12.21
C LYS A 82 12.91 4.67 -12.98
N GLU A 83 13.12 3.37 -12.76
CA GLU A 83 14.11 2.57 -13.48
C GLU A 83 13.83 2.54 -14.99
N LEU A 84 12.57 2.35 -15.40
CA LEU A 84 12.19 2.42 -16.82
C LEU A 84 12.54 3.78 -17.43
N MET A 85 12.25 4.87 -16.71
CA MET A 85 12.57 6.22 -17.19
C MET A 85 14.08 6.40 -17.38
N GLU A 86 14.90 5.90 -16.46
CA GLU A 86 16.36 5.98 -16.55
C GLU A 86 16.91 5.16 -17.72
N ILE A 87 16.38 3.94 -17.93
CA ILE A 87 16.72 3.09 -19.08
C ILE A 87 16.35 3.79 -20.39
N ASP A 88 15.13 4.33 -20.49
CA ASP A 88 14.68 5.05 -21.68
C ASP A 88 15.54 6.29 -21.96
N MET A 89 15.90 7.05 -20.93
CA MET A 89 16.81 8.19 -21.06
C MET A 89 18.19 7.78 -21.59
N TYR A 90 18.69 6.59 -21.24
CA TYR A 90 19.99 6.13 -21.66
C TYR A 90 19.99 5.56 -23.09
N TYR A 91 19.00 4.74 -23.45
CA TYR A 91 19.03 3.96 -24.69
C TYR A 91 18.21 4.54 -25.84
N LYS A 92 17.10 5.23 -25.56
CA LYS A 92 16.13 5.61 -26.60
C LYS A 92 16.73 6.54 -27.64
N ASP A 93 17.45 7.56 -27.19
CA ASP A 93 18.07 8.55 -28.08
C ASP A 93 19.19 7.91 -28.93
N LEU A 94 19.98 7.01 -28.32
CA LEU A 94 21.02 6.27 -29.02
C LEU A 94 20.44 5.43 -30.16
N VAL A 95 19.42 4.63 -29.86
CA VAL A 95 18.75 3.78 -30.86
C VAL A 95 18.09 4.63 -31.94
N SER A 96 17.36 5.70 -31.57
CA SER A 96 16.70 6.58 -32.52
C SER A 96 17.68 7.21 -33.51
N TYR A 97 18.80 7.72 -32.98
CA TYR A 97 19.87 8.28 -33.79
C TYR A 97 20.49 7.25 -34.75
N GLN A 98 20.78 6.04 -34.26
CA GLN A 98 21.36 4.98 -35.08
C GLN A 98 20.41 4.51 -36.19
N VAL A 99 19.11 4.41 -35.92
CA VAL A 99 18.10 4.14 -36.96
C VAL A 99 18.10 5.22 -38.05
N GLN A 100 18.26 6.49 -37.68
CA GLN A 100 18.38 7.57 -38.67
C GLN A 100 19.65 7.43 -39.51
N LEU A 101 20.79 7.03 -38.92
CA LEU A 101 22.01 6.77 -39.66
C LEU A 101 21.81 5.69 -40.73
N VAL A 102 21.10 4.61 -40.40
CA VAL A 102 20.79 3.53 -41.35
C VAL A 102 19.88 4.03 -42.48
N LYS A 103 18.80 4.75 -42.15
CA LYS A 103 17.86 5.33 -43.13
C LYS A 103 18.58 6.23 -44.15
N ASN A 104 19.50 7.06 -43.67
CA ASN A 104 20.20 8.05 -44.47
C ASN A 104 21.47 7.51 -45.15
N ASN A 105 21.84 6.24 -44.92
CA ASN A 105 23.06 5.68 -45.47
C ASN A 105 22.89 5.37 -46.98
N GLN A 106 23.72 6.02 -47.81
CA GLN A 106 23.68 5.84 -49.26
C GLN A 106 24.33 4.55 -49.75
N ALA A 107 25.15 3.89 -48.91
CA ALA A 107 25.81 2.63 -49.26
C ALA A 107 24.90 1.41 -49.11
N LEU A 108 23.75 1.55 -48.43
CA LEU A 108 22.77 0.48 -48.29
C LEU A 108 21.74 0.53 -49.42
N SER A 109 21.40 -0.64 -49.98
CA SER A 109 20.25 -0.77 -50.87
C SER A 109 18.95 -0.51 -50.10
N GLU A 110 17.92 -0.05 -50.81
CA GLU A 110 16.59 0.18 -50.21
C GLU A 110 15.98 -1.11 -49.65
N GLU A 111 16.28 -2.27 -50.26
CA GLU A 111 15.85 -3.58 -49.76
C GLU A 111 16.48 -3.90 -48.40
N ASN A 112 17.81 -3.73 -48.27
CA ASN A 112 18.51 -3.99 -47.01
C ASN A 112 18.08 -3.01 -45.90
N LYS A 113 17.78 -1.76 -46.26
CA LYS A 113 17.19 -0.78 -45.31
C LYS A 113 15.82 -1.24 -44.84
N ALA A 114 14.95 -1.66 -45.76
CA ALA A 114 13.60 -2.10 -45.42
C ALA A 114 13.62 -3.34 -44.53
N GLU A 115 14.49 -4.31 -44.82
CA GLU A 115 14.69 -5.50 -43.99
C GLU A 115 15.21 -5.14 -42.60
N PHE A 116 16.25 -4.32 -42.49
CA PHE A 116 16.73 -3.88 -41.18
C PHE A 116 15.64 -3.15 -40.37
N LEU A 117 14.89 -2.26 -41.01
CA LEU A 117 13.84 -1.49 -40.35
C LEU A 117 12.66 -2.35 -39.91
N SER A 118 12.35 -3.45 -40.62
CA SER A 118 11.28 -4.36 -40.18
C SER A 118 11.65 -5.09 -38.89
N PHE A 119 12.92 -5.50 -38.72
CA PHE A 119 13.39 -6.06 -37.46
C PHE A 119 13.36 -5.05 -36.31
N MET A 120 13.66 -3.78 -36.60
CA MET A 120 13.54 -2.71 -35.60
C MET A 120 12.09 -2.47 -35.17
N ASP A 121 11.14 -2.48 -36.10
CA ASP A 121 9.70 -2.38 -35.81
C ASP A 121 9.19 -3.55 -34.97
N GLU A 122 9.70 -4.76 -35.19
CA GLU A 122 9.38 -5.93 -34.36
C GLU A 122 9.86 -5.74 -32.91
N LEU A 123 11.10 -5.27 -32.74
CA LEU A 123 11.67 -4.97 -31.42
C LEU A 123 10.96 -3.79 -30.74
N ASP A 124 10.47 -2.80 -31.50
CA ASP A 124 9.59 -1.72 -31.00
C ASP A 124 8.25 -2.24 -30.51
N THR A 125 7.65 -3.16 -31.24
CA THR A 125 6.40 -3.80 -30.84
C THR A 125 6.59 -4.61 -29.56
N GLU A 126 7.67 -5.40 -29.45
CA GLU A 126 8.01 -6.17 -28.24
C GLU A 126 8.20 -5.24 -27.02
N TYR A 127 8.93 -4.13 -27.18
CA TYR A 127 9.12 -3.14 -26.12
C TYR A 127 7.80 -2.52 -25.61
N GLU A 128 6.88 -2.18 -26.52
CA GLU A 128 5.57 -1.63 -26.12
C GLU A 128 4.69 -2.68 -25.41
N VAL A 129 4.86 -3.97 -25.70
CA VAL A 129 4.24 -5.05 -24.94
C VAL A 129 4.84 -5.12 -23.52
N LEU A 130 6.17 -5.12 -23.40
CA LEU A 130 6.87 -5.15 -22.11
C LEU A 130 6.49 -3.98 -21.21
N LYS A 131 6.31 -2.77 -21.75
CA LYS A 131 5.81 -1.61 -20.99
C LYS A 131 4.41 -1.81 -20.42
N LYS A 132 3.52 -2.43 -21.19
CA LYS A 132 2.16 -2.74 -20.71
C LYS A 132 2.19 -3.83 -19.64
N GLU A 133 3.11 -4.78 -19.74
CA GLU A 133 3.31 -5.82 -18.73
C GLU A 133 3.86 -5.24 -17.42
N MET A 134 4.78 -4.28 -17.48
CA MET A 134 5.31 -3.59 -16.28
C MET A 134 4.23 -2.88 -15.48
N GLN A 135 3.18 -2.36 -16.14
CA GLN A 135 2.07 -1.71 -15.45
C GLN A 135 1.16 -2.70 -14.71
N LYS A 136 1.20 -3.99 -15.06
CA LYS A 136 0.30 -5.02 -14.53
C LYS A 136 0.99 -5.99 -13.57
N ASN A 137 2.30 -6.16 -13.70
CA ASN A 137 3.04 -7.18 -12.96
C ASN A 137 3.44 -6.72 -11.55
N LEU A 138 3.40 -7.67 -10.62
CA LEU A 138 3.90 -7.48 -9.24
C LEU A 138 5.42 -7.68 -9.14
N ASP A 139 6.01 -8.34 -10.14
CA ASP A 139 7.46 -8.57 -10.27
C ASP A 139 8.00 -7.83 -11.51
N ASN A 140 8.33 -6.56 -11.31
CA ASN A 140 8.77 -5.67 -12.37
C ASN A 140 10.27 -5.81 -12.71
N GLU A 141 11.04 -6.54 -11.90
CA GLU A 141 12.48 -6.70 -12.12
C GLU A 141 12.76 -7.51 -13.39
N GLN A 142 12.05 -8.62 -13.58
CA GLN A 142 12.16 -9.44 -14.80
C GLN A 142 11.72 -8.68 -16.05
N VAL A 143 10.69 -7.85 -15.94
CA VAL A 143 10.20 -7.04 -17.06
C VAL A 143 11.23 -5.95 -17.42
N LEU A 144 11.87 -5.31 -16.44
CA LEU A 144 12.95 -4.36 -16.67
C LEU A 144 14.15 -5.03 -17.34
N GLU A 145 14.54 -6.24 -16.91
CA GLU A 145 15.61 -7.00 -17.56
C GLU A 145 15.28 -7.30 -19.03
N ALA A 146 14.04 -7.70 -19.32
CA ALA A 146 13.59 -7.94 -20.69
C ALA A 146 13.64 -6.66 -21.54
N ILE A 147 13.28 -5.50 -20.99
CA ILE A 147 13.38 -4.20 -21.68
C ILE A 147 14.84 -3.85 -22.00
N VAL A 148 15.76 -4.02 -21.04
CA VAL A 148 17.19 -3.84 -21.29
C VAL A 148 17.68 -4.83 -22.35
N GLY A 149 17.23 -6.08 -22.31
CA GLY A 149 17.52 -7.09 -23.31
C GLY A 149 17.05 -6.69 -24.71
N ASN A 150 15.84 -6.15 -24.84
CA ASN A 150 15.32 -5.63 -26.10
C ASN A 150 16.19 -4.49 -26.65
N TYR A 151 16.60 -3.53 -25.82
CA TYR A 151 17.54 -2.48 -26.22
C TYR A 151 18.91 -3.05 -26.66
N LYS A 152 19.45 -4.04 -25.96
CA LYS A 152 20.70 -4.72 -26.35
C LYS A 152 20.60 -5.38 -27.72
N LYS A 153 19.49 -6.09 -28.00
CA LYS A 153 19.26 -6.71 -29.32
C LYS A 153 19.26 -5.67 -30.44
N ARG A 154 18.62 -4.52 -30.22
CA ARG A 154 18.61 -3.42 -31.21
C ARG A 154 20.02 -2.90 -31.49
N ILE A 155 20.82 -2.70 -30.44
CA ILE A 155 22.20 -2.26 -30.57
C ILE A 155 23.03 -3.29 -31.33
N GLU A 156 22.90 -4.57 -30.99
CA GLU A 156 23.60 -5.67 -31.67
C GLU A 156 23.23 -5.73 -33.17
N LEU A 157 21.95 -5.57 -33.51
CA LEU A 157 21.48 -5.50 -34.90
C LEU A 157 22.18 -4.36 -35.66
N ILE A 158 22.29 -3.19 -35.03
CA ILE A 158 22.93 -2.00 -35.60
C ILE A 158 24.43 -2.24 -35.78
N GLU A 159 25.10 -2.76 -34.76
CA GLU A 159 26.53 -3.07 -34.81
C GLU A 159 26.87 -4.06 -35.91
N ASN A 160 26.06 -5.12 -36.05
CA ASN A 160 26.22 -6.11 -37.09
C ASN A 160 26.04 -5.52 -38.50
N LEU A 161 25.04 -4.66 -38.70
CA LEU A 161 24.85 -3.98 -39.98
C LEU A 161 26.04 -3.06 -40.33
N LEU A 162 26.52 -2.28 -39.35
CA LEU A 162 27.68 -1.41 -39.54
C LEU A 162 28.97 -2.20 -39.80
N HIS A 163 29.13 -3.37 -39.17
CA HIS A 163 30.25 -4.26 -39.42
C HIS A 163 30.26 -4.76 -40.87
N GLN A 164 29.14 -5.27 -41.36
CA GLN A 164 28.99 -5.73 -42.75
C GLN A 164 29.30 -4.62 -43.77
N LEU A 165 28.87 -3.40 -43.48
CA LEU A 165 29.17 -2.22 -44.30
C LEU A 165 30.66 -1.84 -44.31
N ASN A 166 31.38 -2.08 -43.23
CA ASN A 166 32.81 -1.81 -43.16
C ASN A 166 33.64 -2.93 -43.79
N GLU A 167 33.23 -4.19 -43.64
CA GLU A 167 33.90 -5.32 -44.29
C GLU A 167 33.75 -5.30 -45.80
N SER A 168 32.56 -4.98 -46.31
CA SER A 168 32.32 -4.81 -47.75
C SER A 168 33.13 -3.67 -48.40
N LYS A 169 33.67 -2.74 -47.61
CA LYS A 169 34.55 -1.65 -48.07
C LYS A 169 36.04 -2.01 -48.08
N LYS A 170 36.46 -3.13 -47.49
CA LYS A 170 37.87 -3.56 -47.59
C LYS A 170 38.13 -3.98 -49.04
N PRO A 171 39.08 -3.35 -49.75
CA PRO A 171 39.44 -3.82 -51.08
C PRO A 171 40.02 -5.22 -50.93
N ASN A 172 39.50 -6.17 -51.71
CA ASN A 172 40.11 -7.49 -51.85
C ASN A 172 41.58 -7.27 -52.21
N GLY A 173 42.47 -7.61 -51.28
CA GLY A 173 43.91 -7.52 -51.49
C GLY A 173 44.32 -8.39 -52.67
N ASP A 174 44.66 -7.71 -53.74
CA ASP A 174 45.75 -7.98 -54.66
C ASP A 174 45.89 -9.42 -55.18
N ASP A 175 45.23 -9.65 -56.31
CA ASP A 175 45.72 -10.50 -57.40
C ASP A 175 47.13 -10.03 -57.82
N TYR A 176 48.17 -10.48 -57.13
CA TYR A 176 49.53 -10.42 -57.65
C TYR A 176 49.80 -11.66 -58.50
N GLY A 177 49.32 -11.60 -59.74
CA GLY A 177 49.92 -12.32 -60.83
C GLY A 177 51.33 -11.77 -61.09
N TYR A 178 52.35 -12.54 -60.72
CA TYR A 178 53.66 -12.46 -61.36
C TYR A 178 54.06 -13.84 -61.84
N THR A 179 53.98 -14.01 -63.15
CA THR A 179 54.83 -14.91 -63.92
C THR A 179 56.28 -14.48 -63.76
N LEU A 180 57.16 -15.39 -63.34
CA LEU A 180 58.37 -15.84 -64.05
C LEU A 180 58.90 -17.10 -63.36
#